data_AF-A0A1G3UAC9-F1
#
_entry.id   AF-A0A1G3UAC9-F1
#
_cell.length_a   1.000
_cell.length_b   1.000
_cell.length_c   1.000
_cell.angle_alpha   90.00
_cell.angle_beta   90.00
_cell.angle_gamma   90.00
#
_symmetry.space_group_name_H-M   'P 1'
#
loop_
_entity.id
_entity.type
_entity.pdbx_description
1 polymer ?
#
loop_
_entity_poly.entity_id
_entity_poly.type
_entity_poly.pdbx_seq_one_letter_code
_entity_poly.pdbx_strand_id
1 'polypeptide(L)'
;MRDILLLLLPFSLFAQTSFITPMEYASSLYKNPRGIGCQNCHGDSGEGRVVARYEDKKEKKSFVGPEINSMDFNNFFTALNVRKNGMPRYFLTHKEIQALYFYVQEKKKEKNSNVK
;
A
#
# COMPACT_ATOMS: atom_id res chain seq x y z
N MET A 1 18.21 13.59 -43.08
CA MET A 1 17.87 12.72 -41.93
C MET A 1 19.03 12.52 -40.94
N ARG A 2 20.29 12.65 -41.36
CA ARG A 2 21.47 12.55 -40.47
C ARG A 2 21.57 13.71 -39.46
N ASP A 3 21.19 14.92 -39.87
CA ASP A 3 21.36 16.14 -39.05
C ASP A 3 20.21 16.38 -38.06
N ILE A 4 19.07 15.68 -38.22
CA ILE A 4 17.94 15.71 -37.28
C ILE A 4 18.31 15.05 -35.94
N LEU A 5 19.19 14.03 -35.97
CA LEU A 5 19.65 13.33 -34.78
C LEU A 5 20.49 14.25 -33.86
N LEU A 6 21.27 15.16 -34.46
CA LEU A 6 22.08 16.14 -33.73
C LEU A 6 21.23 17.24 -33.08
N LEU A 7 20.05 17.53 -33.63
CA LEU A 7 19.15 18.57 -33.13
C LEU A 7 18.35 18.13 -31.88
N LEU A 8 18.18 16.83 -31.67
CA LEU A 8 17.49 16.26 -30.50
C LEU A 8 18.42 15.97 -29.31
N LEU A 9 19.74 15.87 -29.54
CA LEU A 9 20.76 15.62 -28.50
C LEU A 9 20.77 16.65 -27.33
N PRO A 10 20.60 17.97 -27.56
CA PRO A 10 20.57 18.92 -26.46
C PRO A 10 19.30 18.82 -25.60
N PHE A 11 18.20 18.23 -26.10
CA PHE A 11 16.95 18.10 -25.36
C PHE A 11 17.03 17.03 -24.26
N SER A 12 17.82 15.97 -24.46
CA SER A 12 18.08 14.96 -23.43
C SER A 12 18.91 15.46 -22.24
N LEU A 13 19.69 16.54 -22.41
CA LEU A 13 20.53 17.10 -21.33
C LEU A 13 19.73 17.92 -20.30
N PHE A 14 18.51 18.34 -20.64
CA PHE A 14 17.60 19.04 -19.72
C PHE A 14 16.53 18.13 -19.10
N ALA A 15 16.60 16.82 -19.35
CA ALA A 15 15.67 15.86 -18.76
C ALA A 15 15.94 15.74 -17.26
N GLN A 16 15.05 16.28 -16.43
CA GLN A 16 15.08 16.08 -14.99
C GLN A 16 14.55 14.68 -14.66
N THR A 17 15.32 13.89 -13.92
CA THR A 17 14.81 12.65 -13.33
C THR A 17 13.98 13.01 -12.11
N SER A 18 12.65 12.89 -12.20
CA SER A 18 11.78 12.92 -11.03
C SER A 18 11.89 11.57 -10.30
N PHE A 19 12.45 11.57 -9.09
CA PHE A 19 12.34 10.42 -8.19
C PHE A 19 10.90 10.29 -7.72
N ILE A 20 10.45 9.07 -7.48
CA ILE A 20 9.15 8.83 -6.85
C ILE A 20 9.11 9.48 -5.46
N THR A 21 8.02 10.16 -5.17
CA THR A 21 7.76 10.76 -3.86
C THR A 21 7.57 9.66 -2.80
N PRO A 22 7.75 9.98 -1.50
CA PRO A 22 7.47 9.04 -0.42
C PRO A 22 6.05 8.46 -0.48
N MET A 23 5.07 9.27 -0.87
CA MET A 23 3.67 8.83 -0.99
C MET A 23 3.46 7.92 -2.21
N GLU A 24 4.10 8.19 -3.34
CA GLU A 24 4.03 7.30 -4.52
C GLU A 24 4.70 5.95 -4.24
N TYR A 25 5.87 5.96 -3.60
CA TYR A 25 6.54 4.74 -3.15
C TYR A 25 5.63 3.94 -2.20
N ALA A 26 5.12 4.60 -1.18
CA ALA A 26 4.29 3.95 -0.16
C ALA A 26 2.96 3.43 -0.73
N SER A 27 2.34 4.16 -1.68
CA SER A 27 1.14 3.71 -2.39
C SER A 27 1.41 2.50 -3.27
N SER A 28 2.51 2.50 -4.01
CA SER A 28 2.93 1.36 -4.84
C SER A 28 3.20 0.14 -3.96
N LEU A 29 3.91 0.33 -2.85
CA LEU A 29 4.18 -0.73 -1.87
C LEU A 29 2.89 -1.25 -1.22
N TYR A 30 1.92 -0.40 -0.89
CA TYR A 30 0.62 -0.84 -0.35
C TYR A 30 -0.16 -1.69 -1.36
N LYS A 31 -0.11 -1.30 -2.64
CA LYS A 31 -0.79 -2.01 -3.74
C LYS A 31 -0.14 -3.32 -4.12
N ASN A 32 1.17 -3.45 -3.90
CA ASN A 32 1.94 -4.62 -4.31
C ASN A 32 3.18 -4.85 -3.42
N PRO A 33 3.02 -5.17 -2.12
CA PRO A 33 4.16 -5.38 -1.22
C PRO A 33 4.97 -6.61 -1.64
N ARG A 34 4.29 -7.70 -2.04
CA ARG A 34 4.86 -8.93 -2.65
C ARG A 34 3.80 -9.70 -3.45
N GLY A 35 3.22 -9.09 -4.48
CA GLY A 35 2.23 -9.73 -5.38
C GLY A 35 0.79 -9.68 -4.87
N ILE A 36 0.55 -9.40 -3.59
CA ILE A 36 -0.80 -9.30 -2.99
C ILE A 36 -0.91 -7.97 -2.27
N GLY A 37 -1.74 -7.06 -2.81
CA GLY A 37 -1.97 -5.74 -2.24
C GLY A 37 -2.73 -5.75 -0.92
N CYS A 38 -2.31 -4.88 0.01
CA CYS A 38 -2.94 -4.71 1.31
C CYS A 38 -4.41 -4.27 1.19
N GLN A 39 -4.74 -3.45 0.18
CA GLN A 39 -6.09 -2.95 -0.09
C GLN A 39 -7.13 -4.04 -0.34
N ASN A 40 -6.69 -5.20 -0.83
CA ASN A 40 -7.57 -6.32 -1.10
C ASN A 40 -8.15 -6.92 0.19
N CYS A 41 -7.48 -6.71 1.34
CA CYS A 41 -7.92 -7.19 2.64
C CYS A 41 -8.27 -6.07 3.62
N HIS A 42 -7.57 -4.94 3.56
CA HIS A 42 -7.68 -3.86 4.55
C HIS A 42 -8.35 -2.59 4.01
N GLY A 43 -8.84 -2.59 2.76
CA GLY A 43 -9.46 -1.41 2.15
C GLY A 43 -8.44 -0.39 1.66
N ASP A 44 -8.89 0.63 0.92
CA ASP A 44 -8.00 1.56 0.22
C ASP A 44 -7.26 2.50 1.17
N SER A 45 -7.88 2.78 2.33
CA SER A 45 -7.37 3.65 3.39
C SER A 45 -7.11 2.90 4.69
N GLY A 46 -7.07 1.56 4.67
CA GLY A 46 -6.86 0.75 5.86
C GLY A 46 -8.09 0.63 6.78
N GLU A 47 -9.29 0.93 6.29
CA GLU A 47 -10.56 0.88 7.05
C GLU A 47 -11.07 -0.55 7.36
N GLY A 48 -10.40 -1.57 6.83
CA GLY A 48 -10.85 -2.96 6.90
C GLY A 48 -11.95 -3.28 5.90
N ARG A 49 -12.08 -4.55 5.52
CA ARG A 49 -13.17 -5.01 4.63
C ARG A 49 -13.44 -6.49 4.75
N VAL A 50 -14.64 -6.89 4.34
CA VAL A 50 -14.96 -8.29 4.10
C VAL A 50 -14.22 -8.75 2.84
N VAL A 51 -13.36 -9.76 3.00
CA VAL A 51 -12.59 -10.39 1.92
C VAL A 51 -13.41 -11.48 1.25
N ALA A 52 -14.07 -12.32 2.05
CA ALA A 52 -14.90 -13.40 1.56
C ALA A 52 -16.07 -13.68 2.49
N ARG A 53 -17.16 -14.19 1.93
CA ARG A 53 -18.24 -14.85 2.65
C ARG A 53 -18.29 -16.30 2.17
N TYR A 54 -18.41 -17.24 3.09
CA TYR A 54 -18.39 -18.66 2.79
C TYR A 54 -19.29 -19.42 3.76
N GLU A 55 -19.63 -20.66 3.43
CA GLU A 55 -20.35 -21.56 4.32
C GLU A 55 -19.41 -22.71 4.70
N ASP A 56 -19.32 -23.00 5.99
CA ASP A 56 -18.56 -24.12 6.53
C ASP A 56 -19.46 -24.86 7.52
N LYS A 57 -19.69 -26.16 7.29
CA LYS A 57 -20.59 -26.99 8.13
C LYS A 57 -21.99 -26.40 8.32
N LYS A 58 -22.58 -25.83 7.25
CA LYS A 58 -23.89 -25.14 7.25
C LYS A 58 -23.93 -23.84 8.06
N GLU A 59 -22.78 -23.35 8.54
CA GLU A 59 -22.67 -22.04 9.17
C GLU A 59 -22.13 -21.02 8.18
N LYS A 60 -22.85 -19.91 8.00
CA LYS A 60 -22.39 -18.77 7.21
C LYS A 60 -21.30 -18.03 7.97
N LYS A 61 -20.13 -17.90 7.37
CA LYS A 61 -18.94 -17.24 7.93
C LYS A 61 -18.45 -16.13 7.00
N SER A 62 -17.71 -15.19 7.58
CA SER A 62 -17.00 -14.14 6.85
C SER A 62 -15.52 -14.17 7.20
N PHE A 63 -14.68 -13.96 6.19
CA PHE A 63 -13.28 -13.66 6.37
C PHE A 63 -13.09 -12.16 6.17
N VAL A 64 -12.56 -11.48 7.19
CA VAL A 64 -12.50 -10.03 7.27
C VAL A 64 -11.05 -9.62 7.55
N GLY A 65 -10.53 -8.70 6.75
CA GLY A 65 -9.30 -8.01 7.11
C GLY A 65 -9.65 -6.84 8.03
N PRO A 66 -9.04 -6.76 9.24
CA PRO A 66 -9.38 -5.74 10.22
C PRO A 66 -8.95 -4.34 9.76
N GLU A 67 -9.52 -3.33 10.40
CA GLU A 67 -9.05 -1.94 10.30
C GLU A 67 -7.60 -1.84 10.81
N ILE A 68 -6.77 -1.10 10.08
CA ILE A 68 -5.35 -0.87 10.37
C ILE A 68 -4.98 0.62 10.39
N ASN A 69 -5.92 1.53 10.12
CA ASN A 69 -5.66 2.97 10.12
C ASN A 69 -5.92 3.66 11.47
N SER A 70 -6.46 2.95 12.45
CA SER A 70 -6.59 3.40 13.84
C SER A 70 -5.47 2.89 14.75
N MET A 71 -4.67 1.93 14.32
CA MET A 71 -3.63 1.32 15.14
C MET A 71 -2.37 2.20 15.22
N ASP A 72 -1.63 2.11 16.32
CA ASP A 72 -0.31 2.71 16.45
C ASP A 72 0.77 1.93 15.68
N PHE A 73 1.92 2.57 15.48
CA PHE A 73 3.01 2.00 14.70
C PHE A 73 3.57 0.69 15.29
N ASN A 74 3.65 0.54 16.62
CA ASN A 74 4.22 -0.67 17.23
C ASN A 74 3.33 -1.89 16.98
N ASN A 75 2.02 -1.71 17.11
CA ASN A 75 1.05 -2.74 16.76
C ASN A 75 1.06 -3.05 15.26
N PHE A 76 1.16 -2.03 14.41
CA PHE A 76 1.26 -2.19 12.95
C PHE A 76 2.50 -2.99 12.55
N PHE A 77 3.65 -2.60 13.12
CA PHE A 77 4.93 -3.26 12.91
C PHE A 77 4.91 -4.72 13.37
N THR A 78 4.35 -4.98 14.55
CA THR A 78 4.22 -6.33 15.08
C THR A 78 3.32 -7.18 14.19
N ALA A 79 2.17 -6.65 13.75
CA ALA A 79 1.22 -7.38 12.90
C ALA A 79 1.83 -7.87 11.58
N LEU A 80 2.73 -7.09 10.97
CA LEU A 80 3.44 -7.48 9.74
C LEU A 80 4.56 -8.49 9.98
N ASN A 81 5.11 -8.55 11.20
CA ASN A 81 6.22 -9.43 11.54
C ASN A 81 5.80 -10.76 12.17
N VAL A 82 4.60 -10.86 12.73
CA VAL A 82 4.03 -12.12 13.24
C VAL A 82 3.14 -12.82 12.21
N ARG A 83 2.96 -14.13 12.35
CA ARG A 83 2.04 -14.87 11.47
C ARG A 83 0.59 -14.55 11.84
N LYS A 84 -0.24 -14.20 10.86
CA LYS A 84 -1.68 -14.02 11.01
C LYS A 84 -2.40 -14.95 10.04
N ASN A 85 -3.50 -15.56 10.46
CA ASN A 85 -4.25 -16.48 9.60
C ASN A 85 -4.86 -15.74 8.41
N GLY A 86 -4.64 -16.29 7.21
CA GLY A 86 -5.10 -15.71 5.95
C GLY A 86 -4.33 -14.47 5.46
N MET A 87 -3.36 -13.96 6.23
CA MET A 87 -2.48 -12.87 5.79
C MET A 87 -1.17 -13.46 5.20
N PRO A 88 -0.73 -13.03 4.01
CA PRO A 88 0.53 -13.47 3.43
C PRO A 88 1.74 -12.91 4.19
N ARG A 89 2.90 -13.55 4.04
CA ARG A 89 4.18 -13.09 4.59
C ARG A 89 4.90 -12.24 3.54
N TYR A 90 5.21 -11.00 3.90
CA TYR A 90 5.82 -10.04 2.97
C TYR A 90 7.34 -9.89 3.13
N PHE A 91 7.91 -10.30 4.26
CA PHE A 91 9.35 -10.16 4.57
C PHE A 91 9.89 -8.74 4.34
N LEU A 92 9.15 -7.75 4.85
CA LEU A 92 9.46 -6.34 4.66
C LEU A 92 10.55 -5.87 5.63
N THR A 93 11.38 -4.96 5.15
CA THR A 93 12.31 -4.19 5.96
C THR A 93 11.56 -3.20 6.87
N HIS A 94 12.24 -2.72 7.90
CA HIS A 94 11.68 -1.71 8.81
C HIS A 94 11.22 -0.44 8.06
N LYS A 95 11.99 0.02 7.07
CA LYS A 95 11.66 1.21 6.25
C LYS A 95 10.43 0.99 5.36
N GLU A 96 10.28 -0.20 4.78
CA GLU A 96 9.08 -0.55 4.03
C GLU A 96 7.83 -0.55 4.93
N ILE A 97 7.95 -1.07 6.16
CA ILE A 97 6.85 -1.05 7.12
C ILE A 97 6.50 0.39 7.53
N GLN A 98 7.49 1.25 7.74
CA GLN A 98 7.27 2.68 7.97
C GLN A 98 6.56 3.36 6.79
N ALA A 99 6.94 3.03 5.55
CA ALA A 99 6.27 3.55 4.36
C ALA A 99 4.80 3.11 4.30
N LEU A 100 4.50 1.83 4.56
CA LEU A 100 3.12 1.35 4.63
C LEU A 100 2.30 2.06 5.70
N TYR A 101 2.87 2.24 6.90
CA TYR A 101 2.21 2.99 7.97
C TYR A 101 1.97 4.44 7.56
N PHE A 102 2.98 5.10 6.97
CA PHE A 102 2.85 6.46 6.43
C PHE A 102 1.68 6.57 5.44
N TYR A 103 1.60 5.67 4.45
CA TYR A 103 0.50 5.66 3.49
C TYR A 103 -0.87 5.58 4.15
N VAL A 104 -1.04 4.63 5.08
CA VAL A 104 -2.33 4.40 5.76
C VAL A 104 -2.75 5.63 6.57
N GLN A 105 -1.80 6.27 7.28
CA GLN A 105 -2.09 7.46 8.08
C GLN A 105 -2.42 8.69 7.21
N GLU A 106 -1.72 8.89 6.09
CA GLU A 106 -2.05 9.96 5.14
C GLU A 106 -3.43 9.73 4.50
N LYS A 107 -3.75 8.50 4.10
CA LYS A 107 -5.08 8.17 3.55
C LYS A 107 -6.21 8.38 4.55
N LYS A 108 -6.00 8.08 5.82
CA LYS A 108 -6.97 8.40 6.88
C LYS A 108 -7.20 9.91 7.00
N LYS A 109 -6.14 10.72 6.96
CA LYS A 109 -6.27 12.19 7.01
C LYS A 109 -7.06 12.71 5.82
N GLU A 110 -6.69 12.29 4.60
CA GLU A 110 -7.42 12.64 3.36
C GLU A 110 -8.92 12.31 3.46
N LYS A 111 -9.25 11.08 3.91
CA LYS A 111 -10.64 10.64 4.08
C LYS A 111 -11.40 11.50 5.07
N ASN A 112 -10.80 11.84 6.21
CA ASN A 112 -11.44 12.66 7.23
C ASN A 112 -11.67 14.11 6.77
N SER A 113 -10.78 14.65 5.93
CA SER A 113 -10.92 15.99 5.35
C SER A 113 -12.04 16.06 4.31
N ASN A 114 -12.30 14.96 3.58
CA ASN A 114 -13.34 14.90 2.55
C ASN A 114 -14.76 14.60 3.11
N VAL A 115 -14.86 14.28 4.40
CA VAL A 115 -16.13 13.98 5.09
C VAL A 115 -16.65 15.19 5.89
N LYS A 116 -15.84 16.24 6.04
CA LYS A 116 -16.25 17.54 6.60
C LYS A 116 -16.74 18.47 5.51
#